data_AF-A0A172T7F1-F1
#
_entry.id   AF-A0A172T7F1-F1
#
_cell.length_a   1.000
_cell.length_b   1.000
_cell.length_c   1.000
_cell.angle_alpha   90.00
_cell.angle_beta   90.00
_cell.angle_gamma   90.00
#
_symmetry.space_group_name_H-M   'P 1'
#
loop_
_entity.id
_entity.type
_entity.pdbx_description
1 polymer ?
#
loop_
_entity_poly.entity_id
_entity_poly.type
_entity_poly.pdbx_seq_one_letter_code
_entity_poly.pdbx_strand_id
1 'polypeptide(L)'
;MPKIQSLAALLGLSLALSACNPDPIVTPLPQPQPEVITQPAAPVVGQATEIQTLPAVTQQAANTFSEMLNPASADFDPDLAAVLEGLGGVMMGQPVQMQSLKVQSPAQLGNQIKAMLTARSRSGLGNLTATTTLLPRGTWMVGAQGQLTKTSAQPADGYVLMSAGTAITLTAEWEVGGSKTVLIDDSGTLTGVAMRVEVPTNARVTLTRGAVKRAAAQMTMTPGACIGISGPDALTLTAWAGREANPPAQLKFSHAWTATGVTTSTEATYLTRSRRASASMTSSISGSTANRCTPATFAFTPTRADLSASVSVPGNTASADLKLRDLTNVVFSDTELRASNPFSKVTGTLSASAQHNGKAVLSAFGPLADGADADLLPGDQTNVQFVLRGKLIVTNLQAVFQGKVALN
;
A
#
# COMPACT_ATOMS: atom_id res chain seq x y z
N MET A 1 16.62 -26.61 8.03
CA MET A 1 16.74 -25.22 8.54
C MET A 1 15.82 -24.31 7.72
N PRO A 2 14.69 -23.83 8.26
CA PRO A 2 13.66 -23.12 7.47
C PRO A 2 13.63 -21.62 7.79
N LYS A 3 14.50 -20.80 7.18
CA LYS A 3 14.47 -19.33 7.34
C LYS A 3 14.81 -18.50 6.08
N ILE A 4 14.97 -19.12 4.91
CA ILE A 4 15.38 -18.41 3.66
C ILE A 4 14.25 -18.35 2.62
N GLN A 5 13.25 -19.24 2.69
CA GLN A 5 12.06 -19.21 1.83
C GLN A 5 11.16 -17.97 2.06
N SER A 6 11.39 -17.22 3.14
CA SER A 6 10.65 -16.00 3.44
C SER A 6 11.03 -14.82 2.53
N LEU A 7 12.28 -14.73 2.05
CA LEU A 7 12.79 -13.48 1.48
C LEU A 7 12.26 -13.16 0.06
N ALA A 8 12.01 -14.19 -0.76
CA ALA A 8 11.41 -14.01 -2.09
C ALA A 8 9.89 -13.76 -2.00
N ALA A 9 9.20 -14.35 -1.01
CA ALA A 9 7.80 -14.04 -0.72
C ALA A 9 7.63 -12.62 -0.15
N LEU A 10 8.58 -12.16 0.68
CA LEU A 10 8.58 -10.80 1.25
C LEU A 10 8.80 -9.69 0.20
N LEU A 11 9.33 -9.98 -1.00
CA LEU A 11 9.53 -8.99 -2.06
C LEU A 11 8.46 -9.03 -3.15
N GLY A 12 7.69 -10.12 -3.25
CA GLY A 12 6.52 -10.22 -4.13
C GLY A 12 5.20 -9.72 -3.51
N LEU A 13 5.06 -9.77 -2.18
CA LEU A 13 3.81 -9.37 -1.48
C LEU A 13 3.89 -8.04 -0.69
N SER A 14 5.07 -7.46 -0.48
CA SER A 14 5.23 -6.15 0.19
C SER A 14 4.90 -4.96 -0.71
N LEU A 15 4.50 -5.20 -1.96
CA LEU A 15 4.19 -4.17 -2.95
C LEU A 15 2.74 -4.18 -3.45
N ALA A 16 1.89 -5.01 -2.84
CA ALA A 16 0.44 -4.77 -2.76
C ALA A 16 0.11 -3.69 -1.71
N LEU A 17 1.03 -2.74 -1.52
CA LEU A 17 1.12 -1.75 -0.45
C LEU A 17 1.76 -0.46 -0.97
N SER A 18 1.01 0.62 -1.08
CA SER A 18 -0.41 0.58 -1.42
C SER A 18 -0.63 0.77 -2.94
N ALA A 19 0.47 0.96 -3.72
CA ALA A 19 0.61 0.95 -5.20
C ALA A 19 -0.11 2.08 -6.00
N CYS A 20 0.46 3.01 -6.86
CA CYS A 20 -0.10 4.14 -7.73
C CYS A 20 0.48 4.70 -9.05
N ASN A 21 -0.37 4.95 -10.07
CA ASN A 21 -0.03 5.88 -11.16
C ASN A 21 0.23 7.34 -10.72
N PRO A 22 1.26 7.98 -11.26
CA PRO A 22 1.38 9.42 -11.30
C PRO A 22 0.67 9.98 -12.54
N ASP A 23 0.11 11.17 -12.41
CA ASP A 23 0.28 12.20 -13.44
C ASP A 23 1.59 12.96 -13.16
N PRO A 24 2.21 13.58 -14.19
CA PRO A 24 3.48 14.27 -14.02
C PRO A 24 3.31 15.72 -13.53
N ILE A 25 4.43 16.27 -13.02
CA ILE A 25 4.67 17.68 -12.68
C ILE A 25 4.18 18.12 -11.30
N VAL A 26 5.15 18.62 -10.51
CA VAL A 26 4.92 19.35 -9.27
C VAL A 26 4.42 20.76 -9.59
N THR A 27 3.11 20.95 -9.54
CA THR A 27 2.51 22.25 -9.17
C THR A 27 2.09 22.19 -7.71
N PRO A 28 2.08 23.32 -6.97
CA PRO A 28 1.43 23.37 -5.67
C PRO A 28 -0.01 22.91 -5.81
N LEU A 29 -0.46 21.98 -4.96
CA LEU A 29 -1.87 21.61 -4.88
C LEU A 29 -2.70 22.90 -4.74
N PRO A 30 -3.70 23.14 -5.61
CA PRO A 30 -4.63 24.23 -5.42
C PRO A 30 -5.21 24.11 -4.02
N GLN A 31 -5.26 25.21 -3.26
CA GLN A 31 -6.04 25.22 -2.02
C GLN A 31 -7.46 24.76 -2.38
N PRO A 32 -7.96 23.65 -1.81
CA PRO A 32 -9.29 23.20 -2.14
C PRO A 32 -10.27 24.25 -1.63
N GLN A 33 -11.01 24.86 -2.57
CA GLN A 33 -12.20 25.64 -2.22
C GLN A 33 -13.13 24.79 -1.34
N PRO A 34 -13.96 25.40 -0.47
CA PRO A 34 -14.91 24.68 0.37
C PRO A 34 -15.93 23.93 -0.49
N GLU A 35 -15.59 22.67 -0.79
CA GLU A 35 -16.40 21.73 -1.55
C GLU A 35 -17.49 21.19 -0.63
N VAL A 36 -18.71 21.70 -0.80
CA VAL A 36 -19.91 21.17 -0.16
C VAL A 36 -20.08 19.71 -0.57
N ILE A 37 -19.96 18.80 0.38
CA ILE A 37 -20.19 17.37 0.11
C ILE A 37 -21.68 17.07 0.01
N THR A 38 -22.05 16.34 -1.02
CA THR A 38 -23.42 15.91 -1.28
C THR A 38 -23.68 14.51 -0.73
N GLN A 39 -24.95 14.18 -0.51
CA GLN A 39 -25.38 12.82 -0.17
C GLN A 39 -25.15 11.90 -1.38
N PRO A 40 -24.43 10.78 -1.24
CA PRO A 40 -24.28 9.81 -2.32
C PRO A 40 -25.59 9.11 -2.66
N ALA A 41 -25.69 8.60 -3.89
CA ALA A 41 -26.87 7.88 -4.35
C ALA A 41 -27.19 6.67 -3.44
N ALA A 42 -28.46 6.55 -3.04
CA ALA A 42 -28.94 5.43 -2.25
C ALA A 42 -28.87 4.10 -3.04
N PRO A 43 -28.50 2.98 -2.40
CA PRO A 43 -28.63 1.65 -2.97
C PRO A 43 -30.07 1.34 -3.39
N VAL A 44 -30.27 0.88 -4.62
CA VAL A 44 -31.61 0.60 -5.18
C VAL A 44 -31.93 -0.89 -5.07
N VAL A 45 -33.02 -1.23 -4.39
CA VAL A 45 -33.50 -2.62 -4.25
C VAL A 45 -33.69 -3.27 -5.63
N GLY A 46 -33.19 -4.50 -5.79
CA GLY A 46 -33.24 -5.23 -7.06
C GLY A 46 -32.19 -4.79 -8.11
N GLN A 47 -31.37 -3.77 -7.82
CA GLN A 47 -30.21 -3.38 -8.65
C GLN A 47 -28.88 -3.41 -7.88
N ALA A 48 -28.91 -3.05 -6.59
CA ALA A 48 -27.76 -3.12 -5.71
C ALA A 48 -27.37 -4.58 -5.44
N THR A 49 -26.07 -4.84 -5.29
CA THR A 49 -25.60 -6.09 -4.68
C THR A 49 -25.91 -6.03 -3.19
N GLU A 50 -26.62 -7.02 -2.66
CA GLU A 50 -27.01 -7.04 -1.25
C GLU A 50 -25.82 -7.32 -0.32
N ILE A 51 -25.82 -6.73 0.87
CA ILE A 51 -24.66 -6.74 1.77
C ILE A 51 -24.23 -8.17 2.15
N GLN A 52 -25.18 -9.10 2.27
CA GLN A 52 -24.90 -10.51 2.60
C GLN A 52 -24.33 -11.33 1.43
N THR A 53 -24.38 -10.84 0.18
CA THR A 53 -23.76 -11.52 -0.97
C THR A 53 -22.35 -11.02 -1.27
N LEU A 54 -21.93 -9.88 -0.70
CA LEU A 54 -20.58 -9.33 -0.86
C LEU A 54 -19.44 -10.29 -0.53
N PRO A 55 -19.52 -11.17 0.51
CA PRO A 55 -18.45 -12.15 0.76
C PRO A 55 -18.29 -13.15 -0.41
N ALA A 56 -19.39 -13.58 -1.02
CA ALA A 56 -19.35 -14.50 -2.16
C ALA A 56 -18.81 -13.81 -3.43
N VAL A 57 -19.23 -12.57 -3.68
CA VAL A 57 -18.69 -11.72 -4.77
C VAL A 57 -17.18 -11.49 -4.59
N THR A 58 -16.75 -11.17 -3.36
CA THR A 58 -15.33 -10.98 -3.02
C THR A 58 -14.53 -12.26 -3.26
N GLN A 59 -15.06 -13.42 -2.86
CA GLN A 59 -14.41 -14.71 -3.10
C GLN A 59 -14.36 -15.05 -4.61
N GLN A 60 -15.40 -14.74 -5.37
CA GLN A 60 -15.41 -14.91 -6.82
C GLN A 60 -14.33 -14.06 -7.49
N ALA A 61 -14.25 -12.77 -7.17
CA ALA A 61 -13.22 -11.87 -7.69
C ALA A 61 -11.80 -12.34 -7.29
N ALA A 62 -11.61 -12.80 -6.05
CA ALA A 62 -10.34 -13.37 -5.58
C ALA A 62 -9.95 -14.65 -6.35
N ASN A 63 -10.92 -15.53 -6.64
CA ASN A 63 -10.69 -16.73 -7.44
C ASN A 63 -10.29 -16.36 -8.88
N THR A 64 -11.05 -15.48 -9.55
CA THR A 64 -10.74 -15.00 -10.90
C THR A 64 -9.35 -14.36 -10.96
N PHE A 65 -8.96 -13.56 -9.97
CA PHE A 65 -7.62 -12.99 -9.91
C PHE A 65 -6.54 -14.05 -9.66
N SER A 66 -6.80 -15.04 -8.78
CA SER A 66 -5.88 -16.16 -8.54
C SER A 66 -5.66 -17.03 -9.79
N GLU A 67 -6.66 -17.16 -10.67
CA GLU A 67 -6.52 -17.83 -11.97
C GLU A 67 -5.69 -17.01 -12.96
N MET A 68 -5.79 -15.68 -12.92
CA MET A 68 -4.99 -14.77 -13.74
C MET A 68 -3.51 -14.79 -13.32
N LEU A 69 -3.23 -15.04 -12.03
CA LEU A 69 -1.88 -15.22 -11.48
C LEU A 69 -1.29 -16.63 -11.70
N ASN A 70 -2.03 -17.59 -12.25
CA ASN A 70 -1.55 -18.96 -12.42
C ASN A 70 -0.59 -19.07 -13.63
N PRO A 71 0.72 -19.33 -13.43
CA PRO A 71 1.69 -19.39 -14.52
C PRO A 71 1.55 -20.64 -15.41
N ALA A 72 0.79 -21.66 -14.97
CA ALA A 72 0.44 -22.82 -15.79
C ALA A 72 -0.81 -22.58 -16.67
N SER A 73 -1.45 -21.42 -16.58
CA SER A 73 -2.61 -21.08 -17.42
C SER A 73 -2.20 -20.76 -18.86
N ALA A 74 -2.93 -21.29 -19.85
CA ALA A 74 -2.73 -20.94 -21.26
C ALA A 74 -2.99 -19.44 -21.55
N ASP A 75 -3.76 -18.76 -20.69
CA ASP A 75 -4.01 -17.33 -20.74
C ASP A 75 -2.86 -16.50 -20.13
N PHE A 76 -1.93 -17.10 -19.37
CA PHE A 76 -0.85 -16.38 -18.70
C PHE A 76 0.05 -15.62 -19.69
N ASP A 77 0.51 -14.44 -19.29
CA ASP A 77 1.34 -13.60 -20.16
C ASP A 77 2.75 -14.21 -20.31
N PRO A 78 3.22 -14.48 -21.54
CA PRO A 78 4.49 -15.16 -21.77
C PRO A 78 5.71 -14.31 -21.34
N ASP A 79 5.61 -12.98 -21.34
CA ASP A 79 6.69 -12.13 -20.87
C ASP A 79 6.80 -12.18 -19.33
N LEU A 80 5.69 -12.36 -18.61
CA LEU A 80 5.71 -12.62 -17.17
C LEU A 80 6.27 -14.00 -16.84
N ALA A 81 6.01 -15.02 -17.66
CA ALA A 81 6.60 -16.35 -17.47
C ALA A 81 8.13 -16.27 -17.55
N ALA A 82 8.66 -15.54 -18.54
CA ALA A 82 10.09 -15.28 -18.66
C ALA A 82 10.68 -14.47 -17.48
N VAL A 83 9.89 -13.64 -16.78
CA VAL A 83 10.28 -12.96 -15.54
C VAL A 83 10.28 -13.90 -14.33
N LEU A 84 9.33 -14.83 -14.24
CA LEU A 84 9.28 -15.81 -13.15
C LEU A 84 10.42 -16.84 -13.27
N GLU A 85 10.68 -17.35 -14.49
CA GLU A 85 11.92 -18.06 -14.82
C GLU A 85 13.15 -17.22 -14.46
N GLY A 86 13.08 -15.92 -14.80
CA GLY A 86 13.99 -14.85 -14.43
C GLY A 86 14.45 -14.90 -12.98
N LEU A 87 13.49 -14.69 -12.09
CA LEU A 87 13.73 -14.61 -10.65
C LEU A 87 14.08 -15.98 -10.05
N GLY A 88 13.48 -17.07 -10.54
CA GLY A 88 13.83 -18.44 -10.09
C GLY A 88 15.29 -18.80 -10.38
N GLY A 89 15.77 -18.52 -11.60
CA GLY A 89 17.14 -18.81 -12.03
C GLY A 89 18.22 -17.91 -11.41
N VAL A 90 17.84 -16.76 -10.84
CA VAL A 90 18.73 -15.86 -10.09
C VAL A 90 18.71 -16.14 -8.59
N MET A 91 17.54 -16.44 -8.00
CA MET A 91 17.39 -16.53 -6.54
C MET A 91 17.61 -17.93 -5.96
N MET A 92 17.42 -19.01 -6.75
CA MET A 92 17.28 -20.36 -6.18
C MET A 92 18.17 -21.45 -6.81
N GLY A 93 18.80 -21.22 -7.98
CA GLY A 93 19.65 -22.24 -8.64
C GLY A 93 18.93 -23.56 -8.99
N GLN A 94 17.60 -23.55 -9.02
CA GLN A 94 16.75 -24.72 -9.20
C GLN A 94 15.48 -24.33 -9.99
N PRO A 95 14.89 -25.25 -10.77
CA PRO A 95 13.59 -25.02 -11.38
C PRO A 95 12.52 -24.85 -10.29
N VAL A 96 11.85 -23.70 -10.28
CA VAL A 96 10.83 -23.39 -9.27
C VAL A 96 9.59 -24.24 -9.54
N GLN A 97 9.22 -25.11 -8.59
CA GLN A 97 7.85 -25.63 -8.54
C GLN A 97 6.92 -24.45 -8.18
N MET A 98 6.28 -23.89 -9.20
CA MET A 98 5.42 -22.70 -9.07
C MET A 98 4.13 -23.07 -8.32
N GLN A 99 4.17 -23.00 -6.98
CA GLN A 99 2.97 -23.04 -6.16
C GLN A 99 2.13 -21.80 -6.42
N SER A 100 0.82 -21.99 -6.58
CA SER A 100 -0.10 -20.87 -6.77
C SER A 100 -0.11 -19.96 -5.55
N LEU A 101 0.00 -18.65 -5.79
CA LEU A 101 -0.11 -17.60 -4.77
C LEU A 101 -1.55 -17.54 -4.24
N LYS A 102 -1.90 -18.44 -3.32
CA LYS A 102 -3.22 -18.48 -2.68
C LYS A 102 -3.35 -17.30 -1.71
N VAL A 103 -4.03 -16.24 -2.15
CA VAL A 103 -4.40 -15.08 -1.31
C VAL A 103 -5.51 -15.49 -0.35
N GLN A 104 -5.17 -16.18 0.75
CA GLN A 104 -6.16 -16.80 1.64
C GLN A 104 -6.95 -15.81 2.52
N SER A 105 -6.46 -14.58 2.75
CA SER A 105 -7.31 -13.47 3.21
C SER A 105 -6.65 -12.09 2.95
N PRO A 106 -7.21 -11.24 2.06
CA PRO A 106 -6.71 -9.88 1.86
C PRO A 106 -6.72 -9.01 3.13
N ALA A 107 -7.67 -9.26 4.04
CA ALA A 107 -7.82 -8.51 5.29
C ALA A 107 -6.69 -8.79 6.30
N GLN A 108 -6.13 -10.01 6.37
CA GLN A 108 -4.99 -10.27 7.25
C GLN A 108 -3.71 -9.61 6.73
N LEU A 109 -3.52 -9.58 5.41
CA LEU A 109 -2.42 -8.86 4.78
C LEU A 109 -2.50 -7.37 5.18
N GLY A 110 -3.62 -6.69 4.89
CA GLY A 110 -3.84 -5.29 5.28
C GLY A 110 -3.63 -5.00 6.77
N ASN A 111 -4.09 -5.90 7.66
CA ASN A 111 -3.90 -5.75 9.11
C ASN A 111 -2.45 -6.01 9.58
N GLN A 112 -1.73 -6.96 8.99
CA GLN A 112 -0.30 -7.16 9.27
C GLN A 112 0.53 -5.97 8.81
N ILE A 113 0.10 -5.27 7.77
CA ILE A 113 0.80 -4.09 7.26
C ILE A 113 0.46 -2.85 8.07
N LYS A 114 -0.81 -2.66 8.43
CA LYS A 114 -1.20 -1.68 9.44
C LYS A 114 -0.35 -1.89 10.70
N ALA A 115 -0.20 -3.13 11.17
CA ALA A 115 0.68 -3.45 12.28
C ALA A 115 2.16 -3.14 11.99
N MET A 116 2.73 -3.44 10.81
CA MET A 116 4.13 -3.06 10.50
C MET A 116 4.35 -1.54 10.40
N LEU A 117 3.32 -0.77 10.02
CA LEU A 117 3.35 0.69 9.96
C LEU A 117 3.09 1.34 11.32
N THR A 118 2.28 0.73 12.21
CA THR A 118 1.95 1.29 13.54
C THR A 118 2.78 0.71 14.69
N ALA A 119 3.42 -0.47 14.54
CA ALA A 119 4.17 -1.13 15.61
C ALA A 119 5.66 -0.70 15.70
N ARG A 120 6.04 0.42 15.08
CA ARG A 120 7.32 1.09 15.37
C ARG A 120 7.21 2.03 16.59
N SER A 121 6.49 1.59 17.63
CA SER A 121 6.55 2.21 18.96
C SER A 121 7.94 1.98 19.57
N ARG A 122 8.82 2.97 19.48
CA ARG A 122 10.20 2.88 19.98
C ARG A 122 10.22 2.83 21.51
N SER A 123 10.82 1.78 22.07
CA SER A 123 11.37 1.81 23.43
C SER A 123 12.65 2.65 23.48
N GLY A 124 12.95 3.25 24.62
CA GLY A 124 14.00 4.28 24.76
C GLY A 124 15.41 3.86 24.32
N LEU A 125 16.13 4.81 23.72
CA LEU A 125 17.53 4.64 23.30
C LEU A 125 18.47 4.78 24.51
N GLY A 126 18.97 3.65 25.01
CA GLY A 126 20.17 3.59 25.87
C GLY A 126 21.43 3.45 25.02
N ASN A 127 22.56 4.00 25.51
CA ASN A 127 23.86 3.95 24.82
C ASN A 127 24.30 2.51 24.49
N LEU A 128 24.25 2.13 23.21
CA LEU A 128 24.77 0.88 22.68
C LEU A 128 25.50 1.13 21.35
N THR A 129 26.62 0.44 21.15
CA THR A 129 27.48 0.53 19.97
C THR A 129 26.69 0.14 18.71
N ALA A 130 26.47 1.09 17.80
CA ALA A 130 25.60 0.87 16.66
C ALA A 130 26.31 0.11 15.52
N THR A 131 25.67 -0.95 15.02
CA THR A 131 26.16 -1.70 13.84
C THR A 131 25.62 -1.06 12.56
N THR A 132 26.50 -0.69 11.62
CA THR A 132 26.10 -0.12 10.33
C THR A 132 25.99 -1.20 9.26
N THR A 133 24.81 -1.32 8.64
CA THR A 133 24.52 -2.13 7.46
C THR A 133 24.49 -1.23 6.23
N LEU A 134 25.41 -1.48 5.29
CA LEU A 134 25.53 -0.75 4.03
C LEU A 134 24.79 -1.48 2.89
N LEU A 135 24.39 -0.74 1.87
CA LEU A 135 23.83 -1.30 0.63
C LEU A 135 24.87 -2.20 -0.06
N PRO A 136 24.44 -3.35 -0.62
CA PRO A 136 25.35 -4.27 -1.28
C PRO A 136 25.94 -3.59 -2.52
N ARG A 137 27.23 -3.84 -2.77
CA ARG A 137 28.00 -3.19 -3.85
C ARG A 137 28.85 -4.19 -4.64
N GLY A 138 29.11 -3.86 -5.90
CA GLY A 138 29.89 -4.66 -6.84
C GLY A 138 29.08 -5.69 -7.63
N THR A 139 29.77 -6.40 -8.52
CA THR A 139 29.20 -7.53 -9.28
C THR A 139 29.38 -8.86 -8.55
N TRP A 140 28.31 -9.63 -8.54
CA TRP A 140 28.18 -10.94 -7.94
C TRP A 140 27.64 -11.92 -8.98
N MET A 141 28.05 -13.18 -8.86
CA MET A 141 27.61 -14.27 -9.72
C MET A 141 26.96 -15.36 -8.88
N VAL A 142 25.79 -15.80 -9.32
CA VAL A 142 25.07 -16.97 -8.79
C VAL A 142 25.57 -18.20 -9.55
N GLY A 143 26.27 -19.08 -8.85
CA GLY A 143 26.64 -20.40 -9.36
C GLY A 143 25.44 -21.35 -9.44
N ALA A 144 25.59 -22.46 -10.18
CA ALA A 144 24.50 -23.43 -10.40
C ALA A 144 23.92 -24.06 -9.11
N GLN A 145 24.65 -23.99 -7.98
CA GLN A 145 24.21 -24.48 -6.67
C GLN A 145 23.68 -23.33 -5.75
N GLY A 146 23.40 -22.15 -6.30
CA GLY A 146 22.95 -20.98 -5.53
C GLY A 146 24.04 -20.25 -4.73
N GLN A 147 25.31 -20.66 -4.86
CA GLN A 147 26.42 -19.96 -4.21
C GLN A 147 26.66 -18.58 -4.84
N LEU A 148 26.83 -17.56 -4.00
CA LEU A 148 27.12 -16.19 -4.39
C LEU A 148 28.62 -15.92 -4.34
N THR A 149 29.23 -15.69 -5.50
CA THR A 149 30.65 -15.32 -5.62
C THR A 149 30.74 -13.87 -6.05
N LYS A 150 31.45 -13.02 -5.29
CA LYS A 150 31.75 -11.65 -5.73
C LYS A 150 32.81 -11.70 -6.84
N THR A 151 32.47 -11.24 -8.03
CA THR A 151 33.35 -11.26 -9.22
C THR A 151 33.98 -9.89 -9.51
N SER A 152 33.39 -8.80 -9.02
CA SER A 152 33.98 -7.46 -9.11
C SER A 152 33.65 -6.59 -7.91
N ALA A 153 34.54 -5.66 -7.56
CA ALA A 153 34.26 -4.58 -6.62
C ALA A 153 33.37 -3.47 -7.22
N GLN A 154 33.34 -3.34 -8.55
CA GLN A 154 32.50 -2.40 -9.28
C GLN A 154 31.16 -3.05 -9.69
N PRO A 155 30.05 -2.28 -9.80
CA PRO A 155 29.93 -0.84 -9.53
C PRO A 155 30.03 -0.48 -8.03
N ALA A 156 30.54 0.71 -7.74
CA ALA A 156 30.70 1.23 -6.37
C ALA A 156 29.42 1.91 -5.83
N ASP A 157 28.53 2.31 -6.73
CA ASP A 157 27.26 3.01 -6.53
C ASP A 157 26.04 2.09 -6.75
N GLY A 158 26.28 0.78 -6.91
CA GLY A 158 25.26 -0.18 -7.32
C GLY A 158 25.64 -1.63 -7.05
N TYR A 159 24.72 -2.53 -7.35
CA TYR A 159 24.84 -3.97 -7.19
C TYR A 159 24.44 -4.66 -8.50
N VAL A 160 25.28 -5.56 -9.00
CA VAL A 160 24.95 -6.38 -10.17
C VAL A 160 24.98 -7.85 -9.77
N LEU A 161 23.91 -8.58 -10.07
CA LEU A 161 23.81 -10.02 -9.83
C LEU A 161 23.56 -10.75 -11.14
N MET A 162 24.51 -11.58 -11.54
CA MET A 162 24.49 -12.35 -12.78
C MET A 162 24.22 -13.83 -12.47
N SER A 163 23.32 -14.49 -13.21
CA SER A 163 23.15 -15.95 -13.12
C SER A 163 24.00 -16.65 -14.19
N ALA A 164 24.93 -17.51 -13.76
CA ALA A 164 25.91 -18.15 -14.64
C ALA A 164 25.29 -19.08 -15.72
N GLY A 165 24.06 -19.56 -15.51
CA GLY A 165 23.41 -20.55 -16.37
C GLY A 165 22.28 -20.04 -17.26
N THR A 166 21.87 -18.78 -17.14
CA THR A 166 20.57 -18.32 -17.71
C THR A 166 20.61 -17.01 -18.49
N ALA A 167 21.78 -16.36 -18.58
CA ALA A 167 21.97 -15.03 -19.17
C ALA A 167 21.06 -13.94 -18.56
N ILE A 168 20.60 -14.14 -17.33
CA ILE A 168 19.81 -13.16 -16.57
C ILE A 168 20.73 -12.32 -15.70
N THR A 169 20.52 -11.00 -15.72
CA THR A 169 21.22 -10.03 -14.87
C THR A 169 20.22 -9.15 -14.14
N LEU A 170 20.38 -9.01 -12.84
CA LEU A 170 19.72 -8.00 -12.01
C LEU A 170 20.74 -6.88 -11.74
N THR A 171 20.43 -5.66 -12.14
CA THR A 171 21.24 -4.47 -11.87
C THR A 171 20.44 -3.53 -10.98
N ALA A 172 21.00 -3.16 -9.83
CA ALA A 172 20.50 -2.11 -8.95
C ALA A 172 21.51 -0.96 -8.91
N GLU A 173 21.03 0.25 -9.17
CA GLU A 173 21.74 1.52 -9.05
C GLU A 173 21.20 2.23 -7.79
N TRP A 174 22.06 2.60 -6.85
CA TRP A 174 21.66 3.20 -5.57
C TRP A 174 21.75 4.73 -5.55
N GLU A 175 22.62 5.29 -6.40
CA GLU A 175 22.97 6.71 -6.44
C GLU A 175 22.55 7.33 -7.80
N VAL A 176 21.35 7.00 -8.29
CA VAL A 176 20.90 7.39 -9.65
C VAL A 176 20.93 8.91 -9.80
N GLY A 177 21.66 9.39 -10.81
CA GLY A 177 21.86 10.81 -11.07
C GLY A 177 22.81 11.51 -10.09
N GLY A 178 23.66 10.77 -9.37
CA GLY A 178 24.51 11.32 -8.30
C GLY A 178 23.77 11.61 -7.01
N SER A 179 22.61 10.97 -6.80
CA SER A 179 21.84 11.09 -5.56
C SER A 179 22.57 10.42 -4.39
N LYS A 180 22.53 11.02 -3.20
CA LYS A 180 23.21 10.45 -2.03
C LYS A 180 22.32 9.44 -1.32
N THR A 181 22.89 8.34 -0.86
CA THR A 181 22.26 7.48 0.13
C THR A 181 22.15 8.20 1.49
N VAL A 182 21.26 7.73 2.36
CA VAL A 182 21.15 8.21 3.75
C VAL A 182 21.21 7.05 4.73
N LEU A 183 21.78 7.30 5.91
CA LEU A 183 21.77 6.35 7.02
C LEU A 183 20.55 6.61 7.91
N ILE A 184 19.73 5.59 8.14
CA ILE A 184 18.62 5.62 9.08
C ILE A 184 19.00 4.84 10.34
N ASP A 185 18.83 5.44 11.52
CA ASP A 185 18.90 4.71 12.78
C ASP A 185 17.63 3.85 12.97
N ASP A 186 17.79 2.53 12.99
CA ASP A 186 16.75 1.54 13.28
C ASP A 186 16.92 1.02 14.72
N SER A 187 15.81 0.94 15.45
CA SER A 187 15.77 0.32 16.77
C SER A 187 15.73 -1.20 16.57
N GLY A 188 16.87 -1.87 16.68
CA GLY A 188 17.03 -3.31 16.40
C GLY A 188 16.27 -4.21 17.36
N THR A 189 14.94 -4.26 17.21
CA THR A 189 14.00 -5.05 18.03
C THR A 189 14.26 -6.56 17.99
N LEU A 190 15.01 -7.04 17.00
CA LEU A 190 15.43 -8.44 16.86
C LEU A 190 16.81 -8.76 17.47
N THR A 191 17.62 -7.75 17.78
CA THR A 191 19.05 -7.92 18.18
C THR A 191 19.40 -7.23 19.50
N GLY A 192 18.57 -6.30 19.97
CA GLY A 192 18.83 -5.48 21.15
C GLY A 192 19.89 -4.40 20.95
N VAL A 193 20.37 -4.20 19.71
CA VAL A 193 21.44 -3.24 19.37
C VAL A 193 20.88 -2.16 18.44
N ALA A 194 21.29 -0.90 18.62
CA ALA A 194 20.98 0.14 17.65
C ALA A 194 21.64 -0.21 16.29
N MET A 195 20.90 -0.11 15.20
CA MET A 195 21.44 -0.39 13.86
C MET A 195 21.34 0.86 12.99
N ARG A 196 22.31 1.05 12.10
CA ARG A 196 22.22 2.06 11.03
C ARG A 196 22.07 1.36 9.71
N VAL A 197 21.03 1.68 8.96
CA VAL A 197 20.78 1.08 7.64
C VAL A 197 20.95 2.15 6.58
N GLU A 198 21.84 1.92 5.63
CA GLU A 198 21.95 2.73 4.42
C GLU A 198 20.77 2.45 3.49
N VAL A 199 20.11 3.51 3.03
CA VAL A 199 19.04 3.43 2.04
C VAL A 199 19.27 4.45 0.91
N PRO A 200 18.85 4.15 -0.32
CA PRO A 200 18.98 5.08 -1.44
C PRO A 200 17.90 6.17 -1.41
N THR A 201 18.22 7.36 -1.94
CA THR A 201 17.23 8.43 -2.17
C THR A 201 16.72 8.48 -3.60
N ASN A 202 17.46 7.95 -4.58
CA ASN A 202 16.95 7.66 -5.92
C ASN A 202 17.64 6.41 -6.45
N ALA A 203 16.90 5.30 -6.51
CA ALA A 203 17.42 4.01 -6.92
C ALA A 203 16.62 3.42 -8.08
N ARG A 204 17.31 2.68 -8.94
CA ARG A 204 16.72 1.97 -10.08
C ARG A 204 17.19 0.52 -10.06
N VAL A 205 16.26 -0.41 -10.18
CA VAL A 205 16.51 -1.84 -10.32
C VAL A 205 16.01 -2.27 -11.69
N THR A 206 16.81 -3.02 -12.44
CA THR A 206 16.44 -3.58 -13.75
C THR A 206 16.80 -5.05 -13.79
N LEU A 207 15.88 -5.89 -14.27
CA LEU A 207 16.12 -7.29 -14.60
C LEU A 207 16.21 -7.40 -16.13
N THR A 208 17.31 -7.94 -16.65
CA THR A 208 17.48 -8.23 -18.08
C THR A 208 17.66 -9.74 -18.31
N ARG A 209 17.29 -10.19 -19.52
CA ARG A 209 17.65 -11.51 -20.06
C ARG A 209 18.37 -11.25 -21.39
N GLY A 210 19.69 -11.43 -21.40
CA GLY A 210 20.56 -10.85 -22.43
C GLY A 210 20.42 -9.32 -22.45
N ALA A 211 20.26 -8.74 -23.65
CA ALA A 211 20.07 -7.30 -23.85
C ALA A 211 18.64 -6.79 -23.58
N VAL A 212 17.66 -7.67 -23.34
CA VAL A 212 16.24 -7.29 -23.21
C VAL A 212 15.87 -7.06 -21.76
N LYS A 213 15.36 -5.87 -21.41
CA LYS A 213 14.75 -5.62 -20.10
C LYS A 213 13.45 -6.41 -19.95
N ARG A 214 13.30 -7.06 -18.80
CA ARG A 214 12.15 -7.93 -18.45
C ARG A 214 11.40 -7.44 -17.22
N ALA A 215 12.06 -6.71 -16.33
CA ALA A 215 11.38 -5.92 -15.31
C ALA A 215 12.23 -4.70 -14.98
N ALA A 216 11.62 -3.65 -14.46
CA ALA A 216 12.34 -2.57 -13.80
C ALA A 216 11.52 -1.99 -12.65
N ALA A 217 12.21 -1.40 -11.68
CA ALA A 217 11.65 -0.58 -10.63
C ALA A 217 12.51 0.67 -10.46
N GLN A 218 11.91 1.80 -10.11
CA GLN A 218 12.61 3.03 -9.74
C GLN A 218 11.90 3.67 -8.55
N MET A 219 12.63 3.95 -7.47
CA MET A 219 12.14 4.74 -6.34
C MET A 219 12.84 6.10 -6.28
N THR A 220 12.11 7.12 -5.85
CA THR A 220 12.68 8.41 -5.44
C THR A 220 12.11 8.79 -4.09
N MET A 221 12.95 9.15 -3.14
CA MET A 221 12.60 9.43 -1.75
C MET A 221 13.23 10.74 -1.30
N THR A 222 12.40 11.65 -0.78
CA THR A 222 12.85 12.81 -0.01
C THR A 222 12.87 12.40 1.46
N PRO A 223 14.04 12.23 2.11
CA PRO A 223 14.11 11.67 3.45
C PRO A 223 13.38 12.52 4.50
N GLY A 224 13.54 13.84 4.43
CA GLY A 224 13.14 14.72 5.51
C GLY A 224 13.95 14.54 6.79
N ALA A 225 13.74 15.42 7.75
CA ALA A 225 14.42 15.37 9.05
C ALA A 225 13.98 14.19 9.92
N CYS A 226 12.82 13.59 9.63
CA CYS A 226 12.13 12.65 10.52
C CYS A 226 12.10 11.20 9.99
N ILE A 227 12.91 10.86 8.97
CA ILE A 227 12.83 9.57 8.24
C ILE A 227 12.79 8.32 9.13
N GLY A 228 13.62 8.26 10.17
CA GLY A 228 13.69 7.11 11.07
C GLY A 228 12.51 6.96 12.03
N ILE A 229 11.64 7.96 12.10
CA ILE A 229 10.55 8.08 13.07
C ILE A 229 9.18 8.04 12.38
N SER A 230 8.94 8.94 11.43
CA SER A 230 7.64 9.12 10.76
C SER A 230 7.66 8.74 9.27
N GLY A 231 8.72 8.06 8.82
CA GLY A 231 8.96 7.85 7.39
C GLY A 231 9.35 9.14 6.65
N PRO A 232 9.53 9.05 5.31
CA PRO A 232 10.06 10.13 4.48
C PRO A 232 9.07 11.30 4.29
N ASP A 233 9.58 12.46 3.87
CA ASP A 233 8.74 13.61 3.43
C ASP A 233 8.03 13.31 2.11
N ALA A 234 8.67 12.55 1.22
CA ALA A 234 8.05 12.03 0.01
C ALA A 234 8.68 10.71 -0.42
N LEU A 235 7.89 9.84 -1.04
CA LEU A 235 8.34 8.60 -1.66
C LEU A 235 7.50 8.32 -2.90
N THR A 236 8.16 8.22 -4.06
CA THR A 236 7.58 7.63 -5.26
C THR A 236 8.24 6.29 -5.55
N LEU A 237 7.46 5.37 -6.11
CA LEU A 237 7.97 4.12 -6.66
C LEU A 237 7.24 3.85 -7.97
N THR A 238 7.97 3.43 -9.00
CA THR A 238 7.40 2.91 -10.24
C THR A 238 8.01 1.56 -10.51
N ALA A 239 7.24 0.58 -10.96
CA ALA A 239 7.73 -0.75 -11.28
C ALA A 239 6.88 -1.40 -12.37
N TRP A 240 7.52 -2.25 -13.16
CA TRP A 240 6.84 -3.01 -14.21
C TRP A 240 7.57 -4.33 -14.47
N ALA A 241 6.83 -5.32 -14.98
CA ALA A 241 7.36 -6.59 -15.44
C ALA A 241 6.71 -7.04 -16.76
N GLY A 242 7.47 -7.81 -17.53
CA GLY A 242 7.15 -8.31 -18.85
C GLY A 242 7.85 -7.52 -19.97
N ARG A 243 7.08 -6.86 -20.83
CA ARG A 243 7.56 -6.06 -21.98
C ARG A 243 7.51 -4.56 -21.65
N GLU A 244 8.61 -3.84 -21.91
CA GLU A 244 8.78 -2.44 -21.49
C GLU A 244 7.71 -1.47 -22.05
N ALA A 245 7.33 -1.63 -23.32
CA ALA A 245 6.41 -0.71 -24.00
C ALA A 245 4.91 -0.89 -23.64
N ASN A 246 4.52 -2.05 -23.10
CA ASN A 246 3.14 -2.34 -22.69
C ASN A 246 3.14 -3.41 -21.59
N PRO A 247 3.56 -3.05 -20.36
CA PRO A 247 3.91 -4.02 -19.33
C PRO A 247 2.67 -4.77 -18.82
N PRO A 248 2.64 -6.12 -18.89
CA PRO A 248 1.55 -6.92 -18.36
C PRO A 248 1.44 -6.87 -16.84
N ALA A 249 2.48 -6.50 -16.09
CA ALA A 249 2.32 -6.10 -14.70
C ALA A 249 2.92 -4.71 -14.52
N GLN A 250 2.12 -3.79 -13.98
CA GLN A 250 2.56 -2.44 -13.65
C GLN A 250 2.08 -2.05 -12.25
N LEU A 251 3.02 -1.49 -11.52
CA LEU A 251 2.86 -0.91 -10.21
C LEU A 251 3.44 0.49 -10.30
N LYS A 252 2.78 1.49 -9.74
CA LYS A 252 3.49 2.73 -9.42
C LYS A 252 3.23 3.02 -7.92
N PHE A 253 3.45 4.19 -7.33
CA PHE A 253 3.11 4.59 -5.95
C PHE A 253 3.59 6.03 -5.72
N SER A 254 2.83 6.81 -4.95
CA SER A 254 3.27 8.13 -4.48
C SER A 254 2.78 8.39 -3.06
N HIS A 255 3.66 8.91 -2.22
CA HIS A 255 3.38 9.38 -0.87
C HIS A 255 4.08 10.72 -0.66
N ALA A 256 3.41 11.65 0.02
CA ALA A 256 4.02 12.87 0.54
C ALA A 256 3.40 13.25 1.88
N TRP A 257 4.24 13.73 2.81
CA TRP A 257 3.83 14.28 4.09
C TRP A 257 4.45 15.67 4.23
N THR A 258 3.60 16.70 4.23
CA THR A 258 3.96 18.10 4.36
C THR A 258 3.43 18.68 5.69
N ALA A 259 3.80 19.92 6.01
CA ALA A 259 3.22 20.61 7.17
C ALA A 259 1.67 20.72 7.10
N THR A 260 1.10 20.71 5.89
CA THR A 260 -0.33 20.95 5.60
C THR A 260 -1.15 19.68 5.33
N GLY A 261 -0.54 18.50 5.39
CA GLY A 261 -1.27 17.24 5.21
C GLY A 261 -0.42 16.07 4.71
N VAL A 262 -1.11 14.95 4.49
CA VAL A 262 -0.54 13.71 3.97
C VAL A 262 -1.31 13.31 2.72
N THR A 263 -0.59 13.05 1.63
CA THR A 263 -1.15 12.42 0.44
C THR A 263 -0.53 11.04 0.23
N THR A 264 -1.33 10.11 -0.26
CA THR A 264 -0.88 8.80 -0.72
C THR A 264 -1.80 8.42 -1.87
N SER A 265 -1.31 8.54 -3.10
CA SER A 265 -2.03 8.06 -4.27
C SER A 265 -1.68 6.60 -4.47
N THR A 266 -2.66 5.83 -4.99
CA THR A 266 -2.64 4.38 -5.28
C THR A 266 -3.49 3.86 -6.54
N GLU A 267 -2.95 2.95 -7.41
CA GLU A 267 -3.25 2.22 -8.67
C GLU A 267 -2.17 1.11 -8.97
N ALA A 268 -2.58 -0.08 -9.39
CA ALA A 268 -1.79 -1.14 -10.05
C ALA A 268 -2.58 -1.74 -11.22
N THR A 269 -1.91 -2.35 -12.20
CA THR A 269 -2.53 -3.04 -13.34
C THR A 269 -1.84 -4.39 -13.60
N TYR A 270 -2.65 -5.40 -13.92
CA TYR A 270 -2.20 -6.74 -14.30
C TYR A 270 -2.98 -7.21 -15.54
N LEU A 271 -2.27 -7.71 -16.55
CA LEU A 271 -2.79 -8.18 -17.83
C LEU A 271 -2.34 -9.62 -18.04
N THR A 272 -3.28 -10.46 -18.45
CA THR A 272 -3.02 -11.74 -19.09
C THR A 272 -3.14 -11.55 -20.61
N ARG A 273 -3.16 -12.64 -21.39
CA ARG A 273 -3.40 -12.56 -22.85
C ARG A 273 -4.79 -12.02 -23.21
N SER A 274 -5.80 -12.32 -22.38
CA SER A 274 -7.20 -11.96 -22.67
C SER A 274 -7.92 -11.19 -21.55
N ARG A 275 -7.36 -11.13 -20.34
CA ARG A 275 -8.01 -10.53 -19.16
C ARG A 275 -7.18 -9.37 -18.59
N ARG A 276 -7.87 -8.37 -18.07
CA ARG A 276 -7.28 -7.23 -17.34
C ARG A 276 -7.81 -7.18 -15.92
N ALA A 277 -6.92 -6.93 -14.97
CA ALA A 277 -7.24 -6.52 -13.62
C ALA A 277 -6.53 -5.19 -13.31
N SER A 278 -7.12 -4.38 -12.45
CA SER A 278 -6.50 -3.16 -11.91
C SER A 278 -7.10 -2.84 -10.55
N ALA A 279 -6.33 -2.21 -9.67
CA ALA A 279 -6.81 -1.77 -8.36
C ALA A 279 -6.19 -0.42 -8.03
N SER A 280 -6.99 0.56 -7.61
CA SER A 280 -6.59 1.89 -7.19
C SER A 280 -7.13 2.27 -5.81
N MET A 281 -6.54 3.28 -5.23
CA MET A 281 -6.89 3.94 -3.97
C MET A 281 -6.32 5.36 -4.02
N THR A 282 -6.97 6.40 -3.57
CA THR A 282 -6.25 7.66 -3.26
C THR A 282 -6.59 8.08 -1.84
N SER A 283 -5.66 8.77 -1.19
CA SER A 283 -5.83 9.31 0.14
C SER A 283 -5.20 10.68 0.19
N SER A 284 -5.96 11.68 0.60
CA SER A 284 -5.52 13.05 0.84
C SER A 284 -6.12 13.51 2.15
N ILE A 285 -5.28 13.70 3.17
CA ILE A 285 -5.70 14.14 4.50
C ILE A 285 -5.06 15.50 4.75
N SER A 286 -5.85 16.56 4.62
CA SER A 286 -5.41 17.93 4.91
C SER A 286 -5.51 18.20 6.41
N GLY A 287 -4.54 18.95 6.95
CA GLY A 287 -4.46 19.24 8.38
C GLY A 287 -3.23 20.05 8.75
N SER A 288 -2.88 20.09 10.02
CA SER A 288 -1.59 20.61 10.50
C SER A 288 -0.78 19.51 11.17
N THR A 289 0.51 19.43 10.82
CA THR A 289 1.48 18.54 11.52
C THR A 289 2.40 19.38 12.39
N ALA A 290 2.47 19.08 13.68
CA ALA A 290 3.41 19.66 14.64
C ALA A 290 4.37 18.59 15.17
N ASN A 291 5.62 19.00 15.43
CA ASN A 291 6.66 18.17 16.07
C ASN A 291 6.87 16.79 15.41
N ARG A 292 6.82 16.71 14.07
CA ARG A 292 6.88 15.45 13.30
C ARG A 292 8.05 14.52 13.69
N CYS A 293 9.18 15.10 14.09
CA CYS A 293 10.39 14.36 14.48
C CYS A 293 10.43 13.95 15.97
N THR A 294 9.45 14.32 16.79
CA THR A 294 9.51 14.17 18.25
C THR A 294 8.29 13.38 18.75
N PRO A 295 8.35 12.05 18.88
CA PRO A 295 7.20 11.21 19.20
C PRO A 295 6.41 11.64 20.45
N ALA A 296 7.11 12.13 21.49
CA ALA A 296 6.51 12.57 22.75
C ALA A 296 5.68 13.87 22.63
N THR A 297 5.88 14.67 21.58
CA THR A 297 5.15 15.93 21.35
C THR A 297 4.50 16.00 19.97
N PHE A 298 4.52 14.89 19.22
CA PHE A 298 3.89 14.74 17.91
C PHE A 298 2.39 15.03 18.01
N ALA A 299 1.90 15.87 17.09
CA ALA A 299 0.48 16.07 16.88
C ALA A 299 0.17 16.21 15.39
N PHE A 300 -0.85 15.51 14.92
CA PHE A 300 -1.46 15.75 13.62
C PHE A 300 -2.96 16.02 13.77
N THR A 301 -3.39 17.18 13.30
CA THR A 301 -4.77 17.68 13.42
C THR A 301 -5.38 17.79 12.02
N PRO A 302 -6.07 16.75 11.52
CA PRO A 302 -6.76 16.82 10.23
C PRO A 302 -7.98 17.75 10.28
N THR A 303 -8.25 18.41 9.16
CA THR A 303 -9.43 19.25 8.93
C THR A 303 -10.32 18.74 7.79
N ARG A 304 -9.75 17.92 6.89
CA ARG A 304 -10.44 17.31 5.74
C ARG A 304 -9.76 15.99 5.38
N ALA A 305 -10.53 15.02 4.91
CA ALA A 305 -9.99 13.85 4.25
C ALA A 305 -10.77 13.53 2.96
N ASP A 306 -10.06 13.06 1.95
CA ASP A 306 -10.61 12.48 0.73
C ASP A 306 -9.91 11.15 0.50
N LEU A 307 -10.67 10.06 0.56
CA LEU A 307 -10.22 8.73 0.25
C LEU A 307 -11.09 8.19 -0.90
N SER A 308 -10.45 7.61 -1.91
CA SER A 308 -11.15 6.81 -2.92
C SER A 308 -10.46 5.46 -3.06
N ALA A 309 -11.14 4.48 -3.64
CA ALA A 309 -10.60 3.20 -4.05
C ALA A 309 -11.42 2.61 -5.20
N SER A 310 -10.75 1.86 -6.07
CA SER A 310 -11.42 1.04 -7.08
C SER A 310 -10.70 -0.28 -7.26
N VAL A 311 -11.43 -1.30 -7.67
CA VAL A 311 -10.87 -2.56 -8.15
C VAL A 311 -11.69 -3.01 -9.34
N SER A 312 -11.00 -3.54 -10.34
CA SER A 312 -11.57 -4.10 -11.54
C SER A 312 -10.89 -5.44 -11.78
N VAL A 313 -11.69 -6.50 -11.74
CA VAL A 313 -11.31 -7.88 -12.09
C VAL A 313 -12.40 -8.36 -13.06
N PRO A 314 -12.14 -9.28 -14.00
CA PRO A 314 -13.17 -9.71 -14.96
C PRO A 314 -14.49 -10.11 -14.27
N GLY A 315 -15.59 -9.48 -14.70
CA GLY A 315 -16.94 -9.65 -14.14
C GLY A 315 -17.24 -8.89 -12.84
N ASN A 316 -16.25 -8.26 -12.21
CA ASN A 316 -16.39 -7.63 -10.89
C ASN A 316 -15.61 -6.30 -10.85
N THR A 317 -16.32 -5.17 -10.98
CA THR A 317 -15.77 -3.86 -10.64
C THR A 317 -16.37 -3.37 -9.32
N ALA A 318 -15.55 -2.83 -8.43
CA ALA A 318 -16.02 -2.18 -7.21
C ALA A 318 -15.29 -0.87 -7.01
N SER A 319 -15.95 0.10 -6.37
CA SER A 319 -15.31 1.34 -5.93
C SER A 319 -15.83 1.74 -4.56
N ALA A 320 -15.04 2.52 -3.84
CA ALA A 320 -15.42 3.14 -2.60
C ALA A 320 -14.89 4.58 -2.57
N ASP A 321 -15.68 5.49 -2.04
CA ASP A 321 -15.31 6.90 -1.86
C ASP A 321 -15.70 7.30 -0.44
N LEU A 322 -14.84 8.07 0.23
CA LEU A 322 -15.06 8.61 1.57
C LEU A 322 -14.51 10.03 1.61
N LYS A 323 -15.40 10.98 1.86
CA LYS A 323 -15.10 12.39 2.02
C LYS A 323 -15.47 12.82 3.44
N LEU A 324 -14.51 13.42 4.12
CA LEU A 324 -14.69 14.11 5.39
C LEU A 324 -14.48 15.60 5.18
N ARG A 325 -15.41 16.41 5.67
CA ARG A 325 -15.31 17.89 5.67
C ARG A 325 -15.48 18.42 7.08
N ASP A 326 -14.92 19.60 7.29
CA ASP A 326 -15.10 20.41 8.50
C ASP A 326 -14.76 19.63 9.78
N LEU A 327 -13.71 18.80 9.71
CA LEU A 327 -13.26 17.99 10.85
C LEU A 327 -12.74 18.93 11.94
N THR A 328 -13.30 18.82 13.13
CA THR A 328 -12.80 19.51 14.32
C THR A 328 -12.62 18.54 15.48
N ASN A 329 -11.73 18.90 16.40
CA ASN A 329 -11.35 18.11 17.59
C ASN A 329 -10.81 16.69 17.29
N VAL A 330 -10.41 16.41 16.05
CA VAL A 330 -9.61 15.24 15.71
C VAL A 330 -8.14 15.60 15.89
N VAL A 331 -7.47 15.01 16.89
CA VAL A 331 -6.03 15.23 17.13
C VAL A 331 -5.35 13.89 17.38
N PHE A 332 -4.45 13.52 16.48
CA PHE A 332 -3.58 12.35 16.66
C PHE A 332 -2.32 12.77 17.43
N SER A 333 -2.37 12.65 18.75
CA SER A 333 -1.23 12.82 19.67
C SER A 333 -1.32 11.79 20.81
N ASP A 334 -0.21 11.51 21.50
CA ASP A 334 -0.21 10.55 22.63
C ASP A 334 -1.13 11.02 23.78
N THR A 335 -1.17 12.33 24.06
CA THR A 335 -2.06 12.92 25.08
C THR A 335 -3.54 12.73 24.73
N GLU A 336 -3.94 13.11 23.52
CA GLU A 336 -5.35 13.09 23.12
C GLU A 336 -5.86 11.67 22.92
N LEU A 337 -5.06 10.78 22.32
CA LEU A 337 -5.43 9.36 22.13
C LEU A 337 -5.51 8.56 23.43
N ARG A 338 -4.95 9.07 24.54
CA ARG A 338 -5.08 8.51 25.90
C ARG A 338 -6.19 9.14 26.73
N ALA A 339 -6.88 10.17 26.23
CA ALA A 339 -8.04 10.74 26.92
C ALA A 339 -9.11 9.66 27.13
N SER A 340 -9.93 9.79 28.18
CA SER A 340 -10.95 8.77 28.51
C SER A 340 -11.93 8.53 27.36
N ASN A 341 -12.22 9.56 26.55
CA ASN A 341 -13.07 9.51 25.37
C ASN A 341 -12.44 10.41 24.29
N PRO A 342 -11.49 9.92 23.48
CA PRO A 342 -10.72 10.76 22.53
C PRO A 342 -11.55 11.25 21.35
N PHE A 343 -12.75 10.70 21.15
CA PHE A 343 -13.61 10.97 19.99
C PHE A 343 -14.92 11.71 20.31
N SER A 344 -15.25 11.92 21.59
CA SER A 344 -16.57 12.47 22.00
C SER A 344 -16.81 13.92 21.59
N LYS A 345 -15.76 14.64 21.21
CA LYS A 345 -15.83 16.03 20.70
C LYS A 345 -15.67 16.11 19.18
N VAL A 346 -15.43 14.99 18.50
CA VAL A 346 -15.20 14.99 17.06
C VAL A 346 -16.47 15.44 16.34
N THR A 347 -16.32 16.46 15.51
CA THR A 347 -17.37 16.91 14.60
C THR A 347 -16.84 16.99 13.19
N GLY A 348 -17.76 17.13 12.25
CA GLY A 348 -17.51 17.20 10.82
C GLY A 348 -18.67 16.56 10.07
N THR A 349 -18.54 16.46 8.75
CA THR A 349 -19.57 15.83 7.90
C THR A 349 -18.92 14.70 7.10
N LEU A 350 -19.57 13.52 7.11
CA LEU A 350 -19.22 12.36 6.30
C LEU A 350 -20.08 12.32 5.03
N SER A 351 -19.44 12.02 3.91
CA SER A 351 -20.07 11.50 2.70
C SER A 351 -19.25 10.31 2.22
N ALA A 352 -19.80 9.09 2.28
CA ALA A 352 -19.13 7.89 1.84
C ALA A 352 -20.05 7.00 0.99
N SER A 353 -19.49 6.29 0.03
CA SER A 353 -20.23 5.36 -0.81
C SER A 353 -19.37 4.16 -1.18
N ALA A 354 -20.03 3.03 -1.45
CA ALA A 354 -19.42 1.88 -2.12
C ALA A 354 -20.32 1.44 -3.27
N GLN A 355 -19.69 1.07 -4.38
CA GLN A 355 -20.34 0.61 -5.60
C GLN A 355 -19.81 -0.76 -6.01
N HIS A 356 -20.67 -1.55 -6.65
CA HIS A 356 -20.30 -2.80 -7.32
C HIS A 356 -20.97 -2.82 -8.71
N ASN A 357 -20.21 -3.11 -9.76
CA ASN A 357 -20.62 -3.09 -11.16
C ASN A 357 -21.42 -1.81 -11.55
N GLY A 358 -20.96 -0.65 -11.05
CA GLY A 358 -21.57 0.67 -11.30
C GLY A 358 -22.90 0.90 -10.58
N LYS A 359 -23.25 0.08 -9.57
CA LYS A 359 -24.45 0.23 -8.74
C LYS A 359 -24.06 0.49 -7.30
N ALA A 360 -24.71 1.46 -6.66
CA ALA A 360 -24.52 1.73 -5.24
C ALA A 360 -24.92 0.50 -4.39
N VAL A 361 -24.00 0.07 -3.53
CA VAL A 361 -24.16 -1.04 -2.57
C VAL A 361 -24.36 -0.50 -1.17
N LEU A 362 -23.60 0.55 -0.83
CA LEU A 362 -23.68 1.27 0.44
C LEU A 362 -23.57 2.77 0.18
N SER A 363 -24.34 3.57 0.91
CA SER A 363 -24.08 5.01 1.08
C SER A 363 -24.11 5.35 2.57
N ALA A 364 -23.32 6.35 2.97
CA ALA A 364 -23.33 6.93 4.29
C ALA A 364 -23.24 8.46 4.17
N PHE A 365 -24.09 9.20 4.87
CA PHE A 365 -24.10 10.66 4.83
C PHE A 365 -24.66 11.26 6.12
N GLY A 366 -23.98 12.29 6.62
CA GLY A 366 -24.47 13.10 7.73
C GLY A 366 -23.35 13.61 8.64
N PRO A 367 -23.71 14.26 9.77
CA PRO A 367 -22.75 14.71 10.75
C PRO A 367 -22.03 13.53 11.43
N LEU A 368 -20.74 13.72 11.69
CA LEU A 368 -19.93 12.87 12.58
C LEU A 368 -20.15 13.20 14.07
N ALA A 369 -20.89 14.26 14.40
CA ALA A 369 -21.18 14.60 15.78
C ALA A 369 -21.83 13.42 16.52
N ASP A 370 -21.50 13.32 17.80
CA ASP A 370 -22.17 12.49 18.80
C ASP A 370 -23.69 12.73 18.79
N GLY A 371 -24.46 11.71 19.18
CA GLY A 371 -25.92 11.77 19.23
C GLY A 371 -26.44 12.50 20.45
N ALA A 372 -27.70 12.23 20.77
CA ALA A 372 -28.29 12.58 22.06
C ALA A 372 -28.22 11.40 23.06
N ASP A 373 -27.48 10.34 22.72
CA ASP A 373 -27.30 9.19 23.61
C ASP A 373 -26.06 9.37 24.51
N ALA A 374 -25.65 8.31 25.21
CA ALA A 374 -24.66 8.38 26.29
C ALA A 374 -23.36 7.61 25.99
N ASP A 375 -23.19 7.04 24.78
CA ASP A 375 -22.04 6.20 24.46
C ASP A 375 -20.80 6.96 23.95
N LEU A 376 -20.98 8.24 23.61
CA LEU A 376 -19.93 9.20 23.25
C LEU A 376 -19.16 8.83 21.96
N LEU A 377 -19.77 8.05 21.06
CA LEU A 377 -19.21 7.66 19.77
C LEU A 377 -19.62 8.63 18.65
N PRO A 378 -18.68 9.10 17.81
CA PRO A 378 -19.04 9.95 16.67
C PRO A 378 -19.81 9.16 15.60
N GLY A 379 -20.87 9.77 15.05
CA GLY A 379 -21.56 9.28 13.86
C GLY A 379 -22.99 8.78 14.06
N ASP A 380 -23.59 8.96 15.24
CA ASP A 380 -25.01 8.65 15.48
C ASP A 380 -25.97 9.34 14.50
N GLN A 381 -25.59 10.53 14.02
CA GLN A 381 -26.34 11.35 13.08
C GLN A 381 -25.98 11.06 11.61
N THR A 382 -24.99 10.19 11.36
CA THR A 382 -24.62 9.73 10.03
C THR A 382 -25.58 8.61 9.61
N ASN A 383 -26.45 8.89 8.64
CA ASN A 383 -27.33 7.88 8.05
C ASN A 383 -26.52 6.95 7.16
N VAL A 384 -26.67 5.64 7.36
CA VAL A 384 -26.08 4.57 6.54
C VAL A 384 -27.20 3.79 5.85
N GLN A 385 -27.03 3.53 4.55
CA GLN A 385 -28.02 2.87 3.70
C GLN A 385 -27.38 1.72 2.92
N PHE A 386 -28.03 0.55 2.91
CA PHE A 386 -27.62 -0.64 2.16
C PHE A 386 -28.82 -1.57 1.91
N VAL A 387 -28.72 -2.47 0.93
CA VAL A 387 -29.75 -3.49 0.71
C VAL A 387 -29.40 -4.78 1.47
N LEU A 388 -30.36 -5.30 2.24
CA LEU A 388 -30.28 -6.57 2.96
C LEU A 388 -31.61 -7.31 2.78
N ARG A 389 -31.56 -8.56 2.30
CA ARG A 389 -32.73 -9.45 2.12
C ARG A 389 -33.87 -8.79 1.31
N GLY A 390 -33.54 -8.21 0.17
CA GLY A 390 -34.50 -7.54 -0.71
C GLY A 390 -35.13 -6.25 -0.16
N LYS A 391 -34.55 -5.65 0.90
CA LYS A 391 -35.05 -4.41 1.51
C LYS A 391 -33.93 -3.38 1.64
N LEU A 392 -34.24 -2.11 1.38
CA LEU A 392 -33.37 -1.01 1.75
C LEU A 392 -33.42 -0.84 3.26
N ILE A 393 -32.28 -1.02 3.92
CA ILE A 393 -32.07 -0.71 5.32
C ILE A 393 -31.55 0.72 5.40
N VAL A 394 -32.15 1.51 6.31
CA VAL A 394 -31.63 2.82 6.72
C VAL A 394 -31.36 2.72 8.22
N THR A 395 -30.15 3.06 8.63
CA THR A 395 -29.67 2.96 10.01
C THR A 395 -28.63 4.06 10.27
N ASN A 396 -27.98 4.10 11.43
CA ASN A 396 -26.86 5.01 11.69
C ASN A 396 -25.51 4.27 11.75
N LEU A 397 -24.42 5.02 11.71
CA LEU A 397 -23.06 4.47 11.69
C LEU A 397 -22.74 3.66 12.97
N GLN A 398 -23.20 4.16 14.11
CA GLN A 398 -23.09 3.53 15.43
C GLN A 398 -23.78 2.15 15.50
N ALA A 399 -25.01 2.01 15.01
CA ALA A 399 -25.73 0.73 15.00
C ALA A 399 -25.07 -0.32 14.09
N VAL A 400 -24.39 0.10 13.03
CA VAL A 400 -23.54 -0.79 12.20
C VAL A 400 -22.33 -1.26 13.00
N PHE A 401 -21.58 -0.36 13.66
CA PHE A 401 -20.41 -0.73 14.45
C PHE A 401 -20.74 -1.64 15.65
N GLN A 402 -21.90 -1.43 16.28
CA GLN A 402 -22.35 -2.23 17.43
C GLN A 402 -23.00 -3.57 17.03
N GLY A 403 -23.07 -3.90 15.73
CA GLY A 403 -23.70 -5.13 15.25
C GLY A 403 -25.21 -5.21 15.52
N LYS A 404 -25.87 -4.07 15.80
CA LYS A 404 -27.31 -3.99 16.09
C LYS A 404 -28.16 -4.34 14.84
N VAL A 405 -27.58 -4.26 13.64
CA VAL A 405 -28.16 -4.88 12.44
C VAL A 405 -27.67 -6.33 12.31
N ALA A 406 -28.59 -7.28 12.41
CA ALA A 406 -28.28 -8.68 12.14
C ALA A 406 -27.99 -8.91 10.64
N LEU A 407 -26.70 -9.04 10.30
CA LEU A 407 -26.22 -9.30 8.94
C LEU A 407 -26.23 -10.79 8.54
N ASN A 408 -26.59 -11.68 9.47
CA ASN A 408 -26.76 -13.13 9.27
C ASN A 408 -28.19 -13.47 8.86
#